data_AF-A0A3D1U1X5-F1
#
_entry.id   AF-A0A3D1U1X5-F1
#
_cell.length_a   1.000
_cell.length_b   1.000
_cell.length_c   1.000
_cell.angle_alpha   90.00
_cell.angle_beta   90.00
_cell.angle_gamma   90.00
#
_symmetry.space_group_name_H-M   'P 1'
#
loop_
_entity.id
_entity.type
_entity.pdbx_description
1 polymer ?
#
loop_
_entity_poly.entity_id
_entity_poly.type
_entity_poly.pdbx_seq_one_letter_code
_entity_poly.pdbx_strand_id
1 'polypeptide(L)' 'PADPIQHIVILTKENRTFDNYFGRFPGADGTTVGRLSTGQVVPLQHTPDHTLIDIAHHGDAATVAVNNGRMNGFDLLPGA' A
#
# COMPACT_ATOMS: atom_id res chain seq x y z
N PRO A 1 -1.86 -37.41 -13.68
CA PRO A 1 -2.57 -37.34 -12.38
C PRO A 1 -3.43 -36.07 -12.34
N ALA A 2 -4.70 -36.18 -11.92
CA ALA A 2 -5.54 -34.99 -11.72
C ALA A 2 -5.11 -34.24 -10.46
N ASP A 3 -5.20 -32.90 -10.49
CA ASP A 3 -4.91 -32.03 -9.35
C ASP A 3 -5.85 -32.36 -8.16
N PRO A 4 -5.34 -32.50 -6.92
CA PRO A 4 -6.17 -32.81 -5.76
C PRO A 4 -7.13 -31.67 -5.33
N ILE A 5 -6.91 -30.42 -5.75
CA ILE A 5 -7.75 -29.28 -5.35
C ILE A 5 -9.12 -29.37 -6.05
N GLN A 6 -10.20 -29.56 -5.28
CA GLN A 6 -11.58 -29.66 -5.80
C GLN A 6 -12.36 -28.34 -5.78
N HIS A 7 -12.01 -27.44 -4.84
CA HIS A 7 -12.71 -26.17 -4.65
C HIS A 7 -11.71 -25.07 -4.32
N ILE A 8 -11.83 -23.94 -5.00
CA ILE A 8 -11.05 -22.73 -4.74
C ILE A 8 -12.02 -21.63 -4.33
N VAL A 9 -11.78 -21.03 -3.18
CA VAL A 9 -12.52 -19.86 -2.70
C VAL A 9 -11.56 -18.68 -2.70
N ILE A 10 -11.91 -17.62 -3.44
CA ILE A 10 -11.11 -16.40 -3.54
C ILE A 10 -11.78 -15.31 -2.70
N LEU A 11 -11.05 -14.80 -1.71
CA LEU A 11 -11.47 -13.68 -0.87
C LEU A 11 -10.75 -12.42 -1.32
N THR A 12 -11.46 -11.55 -2.04
CA THR A 12 -10.90 -10.27 -2.51
C THR A 12 -11.11 -9.19 -1.46
N LYS A 13 -10.01 -8.66 -0.91
CA LYS A 13 -10.01 -7.49 -0.03
C LYS A 13 -9.64 -6.24 -0.81
N GLU A 14 -10.06 -5.08 -0.33
CA GLU A 14 -9.85 -3.79 -0.99
C GLU A 14 -8.99 -2.83 -0.17
N ASN A 15 -8.48 -1.82 -0.86
CA ASN A 15 -7.90 -0.56 -0.36
C ASN A 15 -6.78 -0.67 0.69
N ARG A 16 -6.01 -1.76 0.68
CA ARG A 16 -4.78 -1.89 1.48
C ARG A 16 -3.65 -2.41 0.63
N THR A 17 -2.51 -1.72 0.66
CA THR A 17 -1.28 -2.18 0.01
C THR A 17 -0.66 -3.33 0.80
N PHE A 18 0.32 -3.99 0.20
CA PHE A 18 1.12 -5.00 0.90
C PHE A 18 1.75 -4.43 2.18
N ASP A 19 2.36 -3.25 2.12
CA ASP A 19 3.04 -2.63 3.27
C ASP A 19 2.08 -2.26 4.41
N ASN A 20 0.81 -1.97 4.12
CA ASN A 20 -0.19 -1.74 5.17
C ASN A 20 -0.40 -2.97 6.07
N TYR A 21 -0.31 -4.18 5.51
CA TYR A 21 -0.52 -5.42 6.27
C TYR A 21 0.76 -6.14 6.65
N PHE A 22 1.75 -6.16 5.76
CA PHE A 22 2.88 -7.07 5.82
C PHE A 22 4.24 -6.37 5.75
N GLY A 23 4.30 -5.03 5.66
CA GLY A 23 5.57 -4.32 5.50
C GLY A 23 6.56 -4.51 6.67
N ARG A 24 6.06 -4.93 7.84
CA ARG A 24 6.86 -5.29 9.03
C ARG A 24 6.95 -6.80 9.29
N PHE A 25 6.37 -7.62 8.42
CA PHE A 25 6.41 -9.07 8.59
C PHE A 25 7.85 -9.58 8.39
N PRO A 26 8.33 -10.55 9.19
CA PRO A 26 9.70 -11.06 9.06
C PRO A 26 9.98 -11.60 7.65
N GLY A 27 11.01 -11.05 6.99
CA GLY A 27 11.40 -11.44 5.63
C GLY A 27 10.61 -10.77 4.50
N ALA A 28 9.69 -9.85 4.81
CA ALA A 28 9.01 -9.04 3.80
C ALA A 28 9.96 -7.95 3.23
N ASP A 29 9.81 -7.68 1.94
CA ASP A 29 10.38 -6.51 1.29
C ASP A 29 9.42 -5.33 1.42
N GLY A 30 9.34 -4.78 2.63
CA GLY A 30 8.51 -3.61 2.93
C GLY A 30 9.29 -2.51 3.64
N THR A 31 8.63 -1.40 3.96
CA THR A 31 9.27 -0.27 4.63
C THR A 31 8.63 0.08 5.98
N THR A 32 9.45 0.67 6.86
CA THR A 32 9.01 1.31 8.12
C THR A 32 9.04 2.83 8.05
N VAL A 33 9.48 3.40 6.93
CA VAL A 33 9.60 4.84 6.71
C VAL A 33 9.03 5.23 5.34
N GLY A 34 8.43 6.41 5.26
CA GLY A 34 7.96 7.02 4.02
C GLY A 34 8.79 8.26 3.68
N ARG A 35 9.13 8.45 2.41
CA ARG A 35 9.73 9.69 1.93
C ARG A 35 8.61 10.58 1.38
N LEU A 36 8.49 11.79 1.90
CA LEU A 36 7.52 12.78 1.42
C LEU A 36 8.01 13.47 0.16
N SER A 37 7.10 14.11 -0.56
CA SER A 37 7.40 14.95 -1.74
C SER A 37 8.39 16.08 -1.41
N THR A 38 8.40 16.56 -0.17
CA THR A 38 9.33 17.56 0.36
C THR A 38 10.75 17.04 0.57
N GLY A 39 10.97 15.72 0.44
CA GLY A 39 12.25 15.05 0.71
C GLY A 39 12.46 14.66 2.18
N GLN A 40 11.54 15.03 3.07
CA GLN A 40 11.54 14.56 4.46
C GLN A 40 11.26 13.05 4.51
N VAL A 41 11.88 12.35 5.47
CA VAL A 41 11.60 10.95 5.76
C VAL A 41 10.86 10.87 7.09
N VAL A 42 9.72 10.17 7.12
CA VAL A 42 8.86 10.04 8.30
C VAL A 42 8.66 8.57 8.66
N PRO A 43 8.57 8.21 9.95
CA PRO A 43 8.24 6.84 10.36
C PRO A 43 6.78 6.52 10.00
N LEU A 44 6.56 5.42 9.28
CA LEU A 44 5.21 4.95 8.96
C LEU A 44 4.53 4.41 10.23
N GLN A 45 3.27 4.81 10.40
CA GLN A 45 2.40 4.39 11.49
C GLN A 45 1.46 3.28 11.06
N HIS A 46 0.81 2.64 12.04
CA HIS A 46 -0.25 1.69 11.74
C HIS A 46 -1.47 2.44 11.19
N THR A 47 -1.95 2.03 10.02
CA THR A 47 -3.17 2.60 9.44
C THR A 47 -4.36 2.19 10.30
N PRO A 48 -5.28 3.12 10.67
CA PRO A 48 -6.50 2.74 11.38
C PRO A 48 -7.36 1.81 10.53
N ASP A 49 -8.29 1.09 11.16
CA ASP A 49 -9.22 0.20 10.45
C ASP A 49 -10.08 0.94 9.43
N HIS A 50 -10.40 2.20 9.71
CA HIS A 50 -11.10 3.10 8.80
C HIS A 50 -10.41 4.47 8.77
N THR A 51 -10.21 5.00 7.56
CA THR A 51 -9.77 6.38 7.35
C THR A 51 -10.98 7.31 7.37
N LEU A 52 -10.76 8.61 7.68
CA LEU A 52 -11.83 9.61 7.71
C LEU A 52 -12.46 9.81 6.32
N ILE A 53 -11.61 9.78 5.29
CA ILE A 53 -11.97 9.82 3.88
C ILE A 53 -11.16 8.75 3.15
N ASP A 54 -11.69 8.26 2.04
CA ASP A 54 -10.96 7.31 1.21
C ASP A 54 -9.81 8.02 0.49
N ILE A 55 -8.66 7.34 0.41
CA ILE A 55 -7.47 7.86 -0.25
C ILE A 55 -7.59 7.56 -1.74
N ALA A 56 -7.25 8.51 -2.60
CA ALA A 56 -7.27 8.31 -4.03
C ALA A 56 -6.43 7.09 -4.46
N HIS A 57 -7.08 6.13 -5.12
CA HIS A 57 -6.49 4.82 -5.44
C HIS A 57 -6.69 4.41 -6.92
N HIS A 58 -6.96 5.38 -7.81
CA HIS A 58 -7.05 5.18 -9.25
C HIS A 58 -5.66 5.20 -9.93
N GLY A 59 -5.57 4.80 -11.21
CA GLY A 59 -4.30 4.65 -11.92
C GLY A 59 -3.43 5.90 -11.98
N ASP A 60 -4.03 7.08 -12.18
CA ASP A 60 -3.29 8.34 -12.21
C ASP A 60 -2.72 8.70 -10.83
N ALA A 61 -3.49 8.47 -9.75
CA ALA A 61 -3.00 8.61 -8.38
C ALA A 61 -1.82 7.67 -8.09
N ALA A 62 -1.89 6.41 -8.55
CA ALA A 62 -0.77 5.48 -8.43
C ALA A 62 0.49 5.98 -9.16
N THR A 63 0.31 6.58 -10.36
CA THR A 63 1.41 7.17 -11.13
C THR A 63 2.07 8.33 -10.38
N VAL A 64 1.28 9.21 -9.76
CA VAL A 64 1.78 10.30 -8.89
C VAL A 64 2.54 9.73 -7.69
N ALA A 65 1.98 8.74 -6.99
CA ALA A 65 2.56 8.16 -5.78
C ALA A 65 3.91 7.48 -6.02
N VAL A 66 3.96 6.63 -7.06
CA VAL A 66 5.16 5.87 -7.47
C VAL A 66 6.26 6.80 -7.96
N ASN A 67 5.86 7.90 -8.62
CA ASN A 67 6.75 8.99 -9.01
C ASN A 67 8.01 8.52 -9.78
N ASN A 68 7.80 7.75 -10.85
CA ASN A 68 8.88 7.14 -11.65
C ASN A 68 9.86 6.29 -10.81
N GLY A 69 9.35 5.57 -9.82
CA GLY A 69 10.14 4.70 -8.95
C GLY A 69 10.81 5.42 -7.78
N ARG A 70 10.61 6.73 -7.61
CA ARG A 70 11.14 7.49 -6.46
C ARG A 70 10.35 7.24 -5.16
N MET A 71 9.13 6.72 -5.26
CA MET A 71 8.27 6.31 -4.13
C MET A 71 8.06 7.42 -3.09
N ASN A 72 7.88 8.66 -3.56
CA ASN A 72 7.78 9.84 -2.70
C ASN A 72 6.68 10.82 -3.11
N GLY A 73 5.61 10.32 -3.74
CA GLY A 73 4.43 11.13 -4.09
C GLY A 73 3.17 10.77 -3.30
N PHE A 74 3.24 9.86 -2.33
CA PHE A 74 2.07 9.34 -1.61
C PHE A 74 1.35 10.43 -0.79
N ASP A 75 2.09 11.41 -0.27
CA ASP A 75 1.56 12.55 0.48
C ASP A 75 0.83 13.59 -0.38
N LEU A 76 0.92 13.46 -1.71
CA LEU A 76 0.25 14.35 -2.66
C LEU A 76 -1.14 13.83 -3.04
N LEU A 77 -1.52 12.63 -2.60
CA LEU A 77 -2.79 12.02 -2.98
C LEU A 77 -3.94 12.68 -2.23
N PRO A 78 -5.07 12.94 -2.90
CA PRO A 78 -6.30 13.35 -2.22
C PRO A 78 -6.65 12.34 -1.11
N GLY A 79 -6.78 12.85 0.12
CA GLY A 79 -7.14 12.07 1.30
C GLY A 79 -5.98 11.50 2.12
N ALA A 80 -4.73 11.65 1.66
CA ALA A 80 -3.53 11.23 2.40
C ALA A 80 -3.12 12.19 3.53
#